data_AF-A0A9W4RWU2-F1
#
_entry.id   AF-A0A9W4RWU2-F1
#
_cell.length_a   1.000
_cell.length_b   1.000
_cell.length_c   1.000
_cell.angle_alpha   90.00
_cell.angle_beta   90.00
_cell.angle_gamma   90.00
#
_symmetry.space_group_name_H-M   'P 1'
#
loop_
_entity.id
_entity.type
_entity.pdbx_description
1 polymer ?
#
loop_
_entity_poly.entity_id
_entity_poly.type
_entity_poly.pdbx_seq_one_letter_code
_entity_poly.pdbx_strand_id
1 'polypeptide(L)'
;NQLLPDLTPQSAIEYMLRCIPALHEVSRTQDEEYRENLAAAALILRQFEEMDPEEAQSATSSEFGNGIGNVNFLDITKAILRAAPSRWSGLLSAVYWVAVRQEIYFALTLERSPQITAQPPDLDRDTCFANKLIWFMSEVAKWKMGGRSGAEWERLRNEEEVLIVEAARQFIPIVQRPADRSRGEIFPLVWYGSDIEVTALQHFILARMILVAEDPSLHGQVSNRRAQRDAEHQVRAMILELCGLALHHLRAPPNLTTAGMGIMLYGDYFNDPWERTALLGVLEEWRNQHAWPESFTPPSRRWEVLKQINDENLEEELAEAGYYHSPIPWKTIVQPAPSHDGAPTFAAYQVFENTPEDLSPEDLEAAVRPLLPGLARAVFDRTYWYRRKRNHRPDRVEVVTLPLPQSFTDAERAEACVRHYEEELRSRLLIPNVAEAVSWFLPGRIMESTYARRILPINRLEENDNDDEVEVASWEESISNEEYAIEHEACMNPEASRSGSFLCIDWQPRKELWLSHRGLAYDPDKDKEIRTPCYGFEIFGNICMELVDAVEVFYNHFVPDGVLDLELDKAR
;
A
#
# COMPACT_ATOMS: atom_id res chain seq x y z
N ASN A 1 -22.01 -14.03 4.69
CA ASN A 1 -21.92 -12.55 4.56
C ASN A 1 -23.09 -12.08 3.72
N GLN A 2 -23.96 -11.27 4.32
CA GLN A 2 -25.11 -10.67 3.65
C GLN A 2 -24.60 -9.38 2.99
N LEU A 3 -24.71 -9.27 1.67
CA LEU A 3 -24.36 -8.04 0.96
C LEU A 3 -25.34 -6.93 1.36
N LEU A 4 -24.79 -5.74 1.64
CA LEU A 4 -25.56 -4.54 1.94
C LEU A 4 -25.47 -3.61 0.71
N PRO A 5 -26.42 -3.72 -0.25
CA PRO A 5 -26.48 -2.80 -1.38
C PRO A 5 -26.87 -1.38 -0.92
N ASP A 6 -26.57 -0.38 -1.74
CA ASP A 6 -27.00 1.02 -1.57
C ASP A 6 -26.50 1.72 -0.29
N LEU A 7 -25.25 1.46 0.11
CA LEU A 7 -24.63 2.16 1.23
C LEU A 7 -24.38 3.63 0.87
N THR A 8 -24.98 4.52 1.67
CA THR A 8 -24.73 5.97 1.66
C THR A 8 -23.89 6.37 2.88
N PRO A 9 -23.28 7.55 2.94
CA PRO A 9 -22.68 8.07 4.18
C PRO A 9 -23.65 8.03 5.37
N GLN A 10 -24.95 8.23 5.14
CA GLN A 10 -26.00 8.13 6.15
C GLN A 10 -26.21 6.69 6.65
N SER A 11 -25.93 5.69 5.82
CA SER A 11 -26.01 4.27 6.21
C SER A 11 -25.00 3.94 7.32
N ALA A 12 -23.81 4.55 7.31
CA ALA A 12 -22.82 4.37 8.40
C ALA A 12 -23.38 4.82 9.76
N ILE A 13 -24.04 5.99 9.79
CA ILE A 13 -24.70 6.52 10.99
C ILE A 13 -25.84 5.59 11.42
N GLU A 14 -26.65 5.10 10.48
CA GLU A 14 -27.74 4.18 10.79
C GLU A 14 -27.23 2.88 11.43
N TYR A 15 -26.18 2.26 10.87
CA TYR A 15 -25.58 1.06 11.42
C TYR A 15 -24.93 1.31 12.78
N MET A 16 -24.25 2.45 12.97
CA MET A 16 -23.72 2.86 14.27
C MET A 16 -24.84 2.94 15.32
N LEU A 17 -25.95 3.62 15.00
CA LEU A 17 -27.10 3.73 15.92
C LEU A 17 -27.72 2.36 16.26
N ARG A 18 -27.73 1.41 15.31
CA ARG A 18 -28.19 0.04 15.56
C ARG A 18 -27.24 -0.75 16.46
N CYS A 19 -25.94 -0.43 16.50
CA CYS A 19 -24.97 -1.08 17.39
C CYS A 19 -25.05 -0.58 18.85
N ILE A 20 -25.48 0.66 19.09
CA ILE A 20 -25.50 1.27 20.43
C ILE A 20 -26.25 0.43 21.48
N PRO A 21 -27.48 -0.08 21.24
CA PRO A 21 -28.18 -0.91 22.22
C PRO A 21 -27.38 -2.14 22.64
N ALA A 22 -26.75 -2.83 21.68
CA ALA A 22 -25.94 -4.01 21.95
C ALA A 22 -24.68 -3.67 22.75
N LEU A 23 -24.08 -2.50 22.53
CA LEU A 23 -22.92 -2.02 23.28
C LEU A 23 -23.24 -1.71 24.75
N HIS A 24 -24.47 -1.30 25.07
CA HIS A 24 -24.90 -1.15 26.46
C HIS A 24 -24.99 -2.49 27.22
N GLU A 25 -25.19 -3.59 26.50
CA GLU A 25 -25.31 -4.94 27.06
C GLU A 25 -23.97 -5.63 27.30
N VAL A 26 -22.86 -5.05 26.85
CA VAL A 26 -21.49 -5.57 27.00
C VAL A 26 -21.16 -6.03 28.42
N SER A 27 -21.58 -5.25 29.42
CA SER A 27 -21.30 -5.53 30.83
C SER A 27 -22.19 -6.65 31.42
N ARG A 28 -23.23 -7.07 30.70
CA ARG A 28 -24.25 -8.03 31.15
C ARG A 28 -24.16 -9.37 30.43
N THR A 29 -23.56 -9.41 29.23
CA THR A 29 -23.39 -10.66 28.50
C THR A 29 -22.34 -11.56 29.16
N GLN A 30 -22.64 -12.86 29.24
CA GLN A 30 -21.68 -13.90 29.64
C GLN A 30 -21.09 -14.64 28.44
N ASP A 31 -21.57 -14.33 27.24
CA ASP A 31 -21.05 -14.89 25.99
C ASP A 31 -19.74 -14.18 25.63
N GLU A 32 -18.63 -14.94 25.69
CA GLU A 32 -17.30 -14.43 25.42
C GLU A 32 -17.10 -14.01 23.96
N GLU A 33 -17.58 -14.81 23.01
CA GLU A 33 -17.45 -14.53 21.57
C GLU A 33 -18.26 -13.28 21.19
N TYR A 34 -19.49 -13.18 21.69
CA TYR A 34 -20.32 -12.00 21.48
C TYR A 34 -19.68 -10.74 22.09
N ARG A 35 -19.08 -10.85 23.27
CA ARG A 35 -18.39 -9.73 23.93
C ARG A 35 -17.16 -9.26 23.14
N GLU A 36 -16.41 -10.17 22.52
CA GLU A 36 -15.28 -9.83 21.65
C GLU A 36 -15.73 -9.15 20.35
N ASN A 37 -16.82 -9.62 19.74
CA ASN A 37 -17.42 -8.96 18.58
C ASN A 37 -17.91 -7.54 18.91
N LEU A 38 -18.50 -7.35 20.10
CA LEU A 38 -18.88 -6.02 20.59
C LEU A 38 -17.65 -5.13 20.85
N ALA A 39 -16.52 -5.72 21.26
CA ALA A 39 -15.25 -4.99 21.42
C ALA A 39 -14.72 -4.48 20.08
N ALA A 40 -14.74 -5.33 19.05
CA ALA A 40 -14.35 -4.97 17.70
C ALA A 40 -15.29 -3.88 17.12
N ALA A 41 -16.60 -4.03 17.33
CA ALA A 41 -17.57 -3.02 16.91
C ALA A 41 -17.34 -1.67 17.61
N ALA A 42 -17.15 -1.67 18.94
CA ALA A 42 -16.86 -0.45 19.69
C ALA A 42 -15.59 0.25 19.19
N LEU A 43 -14.54 -0.51 18.87
CA LEU A 43 -13.28 0.02 18.35
C LEU A 43 -13.43 0.67 16.96
N ILE A 44 -14.22 0.05 16.08
CA ILE A 44 -14.52 0.60 14.74
C ILE A 44 -15.38 1.86 14.86
N LEU A 45 -16.40 1.86 15.72
CA LEU A 45 -17.25 3.02 15.92
C LEU A 45 -16.52 4.18 16.58
N ARG A 46 -15.60 3.88 17.49
CA ARG A 46 -14.67 4.87 18.04
C ARG A 46 -13.85 5.55 16.95
N GLN A 47 -13.33 4.77 15.99
CA GLN A 47 -12.59 5.32 14.85
C GLN A 47 -13.45 6.31 14.06
N PHE A 48 -14.74 6.01 13.89
CA PHE A 48 -15.70 6.86 13.19
C PHE A 48 -16.03 8.14 13.97
N GLU A 49 -16.34 8.06 15.27
CA GLU A 49 -16.58 9.21 16.17
C GLU A 49 -15.38 10.17 16.16
N GLU A 50 -14.16 9.64 16.28
CA GLU A 50 -12.96 10.47 16.40
C GLU A 50 -12.42 10.94 15.02
N MET A 51 -12.97 10.45 13.91
CA MET A 51 -12.71 10.95 12.56
C MET A 51 -13.58 12.14 12.17
N ASP A 52 -14.65 12.45 12.92
CA ASP A 52 -15.49 13.63 12.69
C ASP A 52 -14.86 14.89 13.33
N PRO A 53 -14.44 15.89 12.52
CA PRO A 53 -13.80 17.10 13.02
C PRO A 53 -14.71 17.99 13.87
N GLU A 54 -16.04 17.87 13.77
CA GLU A 54 -17.00 18.61 14.60
C GLU A 54 -17.16 17.96 15.99
N GLU A 55 -17.17 16.63 16.06
CA GLU A 55 -17.28 15.89 17.33
C GLU A 55 -15.97 15.88 18.12
N ALA A 56 -14.82 15.75 17.44
CA ALA A 56 -13.49 15.75 18.06
C ALA A 56 -13.15 17.06 18.80
N GLN A 57 -13.64 18.20 18.31
CA GLN A 57 -13.50 19.50 18.98
C GLN A 57 -14.43 19.63 20.19
N SER A 58 -15.66 19.11 20.09
CA SER A 58 -16.63 19.14 21.20
C SER A 58 -16.18 18.29 22.40
N ALA A 59 -15.42 17.22 22.16
CA ALA A 59 -14.86 16.36 23.21
C ALA A 59 -13.85 17.09 24.12
N THR A 60 -13.24 18.18 23.66
CA THR A 60 -12.31 19.00 24.45
C THR A 60 -13.01 20.10 25.26
N SER A 61 -14.23 20.48 24.87
CA SER A 61 -15.08 21.42 25.60
C SER A 61 -16.12 20.66 26.41
N SER A 62 -15.71 20.13 27.56
CA SER A 62 -16.60 19.52 28.53
C SER A 62 -17.49 20.56 29.24
N GLU A 63 -18.36 21.25 28.50
CA GLU A 63 -19.42 22.09 29.07
C GLU A 63 -20.45 22.45 27.98
N PHE A 64 -21.63 21.83 28.07
CA PHE A 64 -22.91 22.13 27.39
C PHE A 64 -23.20 21.54 25.99
N GLY A 65 -24.18 20.61 25.91
CA GLY A 65 -25.06 20.50 24.74
C GLY A 65 -25.72 19.16 24.40
N ASN A 66 -26.91 18.90 24.96
CA ASN A 66 -28.05 18.13 24.39
C ASN A 66 -27.94 16.60 24.12
N GLY A 67 -28.37 15.80 25.11
CA GLY A 67 -29.72 15.22 25.09
C GLY A 67 -30.03 13.94 24.29
N ILE A 68 -29.11 13.33 23.55
CA ILE A 68 -29.25 11.95 23.06
C ILE A 68 -28.01 11.18 23.51
N GLY A 69 -28.20 10.04 24.18
CA GLY A 69 -27.20 9.38 25.03
C GLY A 69 -25.81 9.27 24.41
N ASN A 70 -24.87 10.04 24.97
CA ASN A 70 -23.50 10.09 24.49
C ASN A 70 -22.77 8.80 24.91
N VAL A 71 -22.56 7.89 23.96
CA VAL A 71 -21.88 6.62 24.17
C VAL A 71 -20.39 6.83 24.00
N ASN A 72 -19.64 6.88 25.10
CA ASN A 72 -18.19 6.97 25.02
C ASN A 72 -17.62 5.58 24.64
N PHE A 73 -17.34 5.37 23.35
CA PHE A 73 -16.85 4.08 22.83
C PHE A 73 -15.49 3.67 23.42
N LEU A 74 -14.66 4.65 23.83
CA LEU A 74 -13.43 4.41 24.55
C LEU A 74 -13.69 3.80 25.94
N ASP A 75 -14.68 4.28 26.68
CA ASP A 75 -15.04 3.72 28.00
C ASP A 75 -15.61 2.31 27.87
N ILE A 76 -16.36 2.03 26.81
CA ILE A 76 -16.81 0.65 26.50
C ILE A 76 -15.61 -0.24 26.20
N THR A 77 -14.69 0.20 25.34
CA THR A 77 -13.47 -0.55 25.01
C THR A 77 -12.65 -0.86 26.27
N LYS A 78 -12.44 0.15 27.14
CA LYS A 78 -11.77 -0.03 28.43
C LYS A 78 -12.51 -1.01 29.35
N ALA A 79 -13.84 -0.93 29.43
CA ALA A 79 -14.64 -1.84 30.25
C ALA A 79 -14.49 -3.29 29.78
N ILE A 80 -14.49 -3.52 28.47
CA ILE A 80 -14.30 -4.86 27.88
C ILE A 80 -12.91 -5.40 28.19
N LEU A 81 -11.87 -4.59 27.97
CA LEU A 81 -10.48 -4.98 28.25
C LEU A 81 -10.26 -5.28 29.73
N ARG A 82 -10.89 -4.53 30.66
CA ARG A 82 -10.83 -4.83 32.10
C ARG A 82 -11.56 -6.10 32.48
N ALA A 83 -12.64 -6.43 31.78
CA ALA A 83 -13.41 -7.65 31.98
C ALA A 83 -12.84 -8.84 31.20
N ALA A 84 -11.72 -8.67 30.49
CA ALA A 84 -11.11 -9.72 29.68
C ALA A 84 -10.63 -10.89 30.56
N PRO A 85 -10.73 -12.14 30.06
CA PRO A 85 -10.14 -13.30 30.73
C PRO A 85 -8.61 -13.15 30.86
N SER A 86 -8.00 -14.00 31.68
CA SER A 86 -6.55 -14.02 31.87
C SER A 86 -5.76 -14.40 30.60
N ARG A 87 -6.41 -15.06 29.63
CA ARG A 87 -5.84 -15.40 28.33
C ARG A 87 -6.73 -14.85 27.23
N TRP A 88 -6.19 -14.02 26.36
CA TRP A 88 -6.96 -13.38 25.30
C TRP A 88 -7.06 -14.24 24.05
N SER A 89 -8.19 -14.14 23.33
CA SER A 89 -8.33 -14.69 21.99
C SER A 89 -7.50 -13.89 20.97
N GLY A 90 -7.38 -14.42 19.75
CA GLY A 90 -6.75 -13.69 18.65
C GLY A 90 -7.49 -12.38 18.30
N LEU A 91 -8.82 -12.38 18.34
CA LEU A 91 -9.63 -11.19 18.05
C LEU A 91 -9.47 -10.13 19.15
N LEU A 92 -9.57 -10.52 20.42
CA LEU A 92 -9.43 -9.59 21.53
C LEU A 92 -8.01 -8.98 21.59
N SER A 93 -6.99 -9.78 21.29
CA SER A 93 -5.61 -9.30 21.13
C SER A 93 -5.50 -8.28 20.00
N ALA A 94 -6.09 -8.55 18.83
CA ALA A 94 -6.09 -7.62 17.72
C ALA A 94 -6.82 -6.30 18.06
N VAL A 95 -7.99 -6.37 18.72
CA VAL A 95 -8.73 -5.20 19.20
C VAL A 95 -7.86 -4.36 20.13
N TYR A 96 -7.17 -4.98 21.08
CA TYR A 96 -6.28 -4.28 21.99
C TYR A 96 -5.15 -3.54 21.26
N TRP A 97 -4.43 -4.21 20.36
CA TRP A 97 -3.29 -3.59 19.65
C TRP A 97 -3.69 -2.51 18.65
N VAL A 98 -4.88 -2.62 18.04
CA VAL A 98 -5.46 -1.52 17.26
C VAL A 98 -5.84 -0.36 18.17
N ALA A 99 -6.44 -0.63 19.32
CA ALA A 99 -6.80 0.41 20.29
C ALA A 99 -5.56 1.16 20.82
N VAL A 100 -4.45 0.46 21.10
CA VAL A 100 -3.18 1.09 21.49
C VAL A 100 -2.64 2.00 20.37
N ARG A 101 -2.68 1.57 19.10
CA ARG A 101 -2.25 2.40 17.96
C ARG A 101 -3.13 3.63 17.77
N GLN A 102 -4.45 3.50 17.97
CA GLN A 102 -5.36 4.66 18.01
C GLN A 102 -5.00 5.63 19.13
N GLU A 103 -4.75 5.14 20.35
CA GLU A 103 -4.33 6.00 21.47
C GLU A 103 -3.03 6.74 21.18
N ILE A 104 -2.05 6.07 20.55
CA ILE A 104 -0.80 6.71 20.11
C ILE A 104 -1.12 7.83 19.12
N TYR A 105 -1.93 7.56 18.09
CA TYR A 105 -2.34 8.57 17.13
C TYR A 105 -2.96 9.78 17.83
N PHE A 106 -4.00 9.58 18.64
CA PHE A 106 -4.69 10.67 19.31
C PHE A 106 -3.80 11.41 20.29
N ALA A 107 -2.86 10.71 20.94
CA ALA A 107 -1.93 11.38 21.82
C ALA A 107 -1.07 12.37 21.05
N LEU A 108 -0.56 11.97 19.89
CA LEU A 108 0.33 12.79 19.07
C LEU A 108 -0.40 13.88 18.27
N THR A 109 -1.65 13.68 17.89
CA THR A 109 -2.43 14.65 17.07
C THR A 109 -3.32 15.57 17.88
N LEU A 110 -3.86 15.10 19.01
CA LEU A 110 -4.75 15.88 19.89
C LEU A 110 -4.07 16.29 21.20
N GLU A 111 -2.76 16.05 21.34
CA GLU A 111 -1.96 16.39 22.53
C GLU A 111 -2.54 15.88 23.86
N ARG A 112 -3.22 14.73 23.83
CA ARG A 112 -3.83 14.10 25.02
C ARG A 112 -3.01 12.89 25.51
N SER A 113 -2.98 12.63 26.82
CA SER A 113 -2.34 11.40 27.30
C SER A 113 -3.08 10.16 26.80
N PRO A 114 -2.38 9.10 26.35
CA PRO A 114 -2.97 7.79 26.10
C PRO A 114 -3.79 7.32 27.31
N GLN A 115 -4.98 6.82 27.01
CA GLN A 115 -5.98 6.42 28.00
C GLN A 115 -6.00 4.91 28.23
N ILE A 116 -5.43 4.13 27.31
CA ILE A 116 -5.18 2.68 27.47
C ILE A 116 -3.79 2.53 28.05
N THR A 117 -3.72 2.39 29.38
CA THR A 117 -2.44 2.36 30.11
C THR A 117 -2.13 1.03 30.78
N ALA A 118 -3.04 0.05 30.69
CA ALA A 118 -2.82 -1.27 31.26
C ALA A 118 -2.05 -2.14 30.26
N GLN A 119 -0.90 -2.67 30.67
CA GLN A 119 -0.17 -3.68 29.91
C GLN A 119 -1.02 -4.94 29.75
N PRO A 120 -0.95 -5.63 28.60
CA PRO A 120 -1.62 -6.91 28.44
C PRO A 120 -0.90 -7.96 29.32
N PRO A 121 -1.63 -8.93 29.91
CA PRO A 121 -1.07 -9.91 30.84
C PRO A 121 0.12 -10.72 30.27
N ASP A 122 0.15 -10.90 28.94
CA ASP A 122 1.09 -11.78 28.25
C ASP A 122 2.19 -11.04 27.46
N LEU A 123 2.42 -9.74 27.74
CA LEU A 123 3.41 -8.92 27.00
C LEU A 123 4.81 -9.56 26.97
N ASP A 124 5.22 -10.17 28.08
CA ASP A 124 6.57 -10.71 28.26
C ASP A 124 6.71 -12.18 27.87
N ARG A 125 5.61 -12.93 27.73
CA ARG A 125 5.63 -14.40 27.60
C ARG A 125 5.29 -14.91 26.22
N ASP A 126 4.28 -14.33 25.56
CA ASP A 126 3.71 -14.85 24.31
C ASP A 126 3.48 -13.77 23.23
N THR A 127 3.85 -12.51 23.50
CA THR A 127 3.61 -11.40 22.56
C THR A 127 4.75 -11.29 21.54
N CYS A 128 4.40 -11.11 20.25
CA CYS A 128 5.39 -10.89 19.20
C CYS A 128 6.22 -9.62 19.48
N PHE A 129 7.50 -9.64 19.12
CA PHE A 129 8.43 -8.53 19.39
C PHE A 129 7.96 -7.19 18.80
N ALA A 130 7.24 -7.23 17.67
CA ALA A 130 6.60 -6.07 17.05
C ALA A 130 5.72 -5.27 18.02
N ASN A 131 4.92 -5.95 18.83
CA ASN A 131 4.03 -5.32 19.80
C ASN A 131 4.78 -4.71 20.99
N LYS A 132 5.98 -5.21 21.32
CA LYS A 132 6.84 -4.56 22.34
C LYS A 132 7.28 -3.18 21.87
N LEU A 133 7.62 -3.03 20.59
CA LEU A 133 7.97 -1.73 20.01
C LEU A 133 6.77 -0.76 19.98
N ILE A 134 5.57 -1.26 19.66
CA ILE A 134 4.34 -0.47 19.69
C ILE A 134 4.02 -0.03 21.13
N TRP A 135 4.17 -0.93 22.10
CA TRP A 135 3.97 -0.62 23.51
C TRP A 135 4.97 0.43 24.00
N PHE A 136 6.25 0.30 23.65
CA PHE A 136 7.28 1.29 23.96
C PHE A 136 6.92 2.69 23.44
N MET A 137 6.41 2.78 22.20
CA MET A 137 5.88 4.04 21.66
C MET A 137 4.73 4.61 22.50
N SER A 138 3.82 3.77 23.00
CA SER A 138 2.74 4.19 23.90
C SER A 138 3.28 4.77 25.21
N GLU A 139 4.32 4.17 25.79
CA GLU A 139 4.98 4.70 26.99
C GLU A 139 5.65 6.05 26.75
N VAL A 140 6.34 6.20 25.61
CA VAL A 140 6.94 7.48 25.20
C VAL A 140 5.86 8.54 24.99
N ALA A 141 4.75 8.21 24.33
CA ALA A 141 3.62 9.13 24.15
C ALA A 141 3.03 9.56 25.52
N LYS A 142 2.84 8.61 26.44
CA LYS A 142 2.36 8.89 27.80
C LYS A 142 3.32 9.79 28.59
N TRP A 143 4.62 9.55 28.48
CA TRP A 143 5.62 10.43 29.09
C TRP A 143 5.56 11.84 28.51
N LYS A 144 5.52 11.94 27.17
CA LYS A 144 5.49 13.21 26.42
C LYS A 144 4.27 14.06 26.76
N MET A 145 3.10 13.45 26.89
CA MET A 145 1.84 14.13 27.22
C MET A 145 1.58 14.25 28.74
N GLY A 146 2.45 13.67 29.56
CA GLY A 146 2.32 13.62 31.01
C GLY A 146 3.25 14.59 31.74
N GLY A 147 3.78 14.17 32.90
CA GLY A 147 4.64 14.99 33.75
C GLY A 147 6.08 15.20 33.25
N ARG A 148 6.47 14.55 32.16
CA ARG A 148 7.77 14.71 31.47
C ARG A 148 8.99 14.70 32.42
N SER A 149 9.01 13.79 33.40
CA SER A 149 10.10 13.73 34.37
C SER A 149 11.40 13.26 33.71
N GLY A 150 12.53 13.81 34.14
CA GLY A 150 13.85 13.43 33.61
C GLY A 150 14.23 11.98 33.94
N ALA A 151 13.83 11.47 35.12
CA ALA A 151 14.09 10.08 35.50
C ALA A 151 13.32 9.08 34.62
N GLU A 152 12.09 9.41 34.23
CA GLU A 152 11.32 8.56 33.31
C GLU A 152 11.86 8.62 31.88
N TRP A 153 12.32 9.79 31.44
CA TRP A 153 13.02 9.91 30.17
C TRP A 153 14.29 9.04 30.15
N GLU A 154 15.10 9.08 31.20
CA GLU A 154 16.32 8.27 31.31
C GLU A 154 16.00 6.76 31.32
N ARG A 155 14.92 6.35 31.99
CA ARG A 155 14.42 4.96 31.91
C ARG A 155 14.08 4.57 30.46
N LEU A 156 13.31 5.38 29.76
CA LEU A 156 12.90 5.14 28.37
C LEU A 156 14.09 5.12 27.42
N ARG A 157 15.11 5.96 27.64
CA ARG A 157 16.37 5.96 26.88
C ARG A 157 17.17 4.67 27.08
N ASN A 158 17.27 4.18 28.32
CA ASN A 158 17.95 2.91 28.59
C ASN A 158 17.21 1.73 27.94
N GLU A 159 15.89 1.77 27.92
CA GLU A 159 15.07 0.76 27.24
C GLU A 159 15.19 0.86 25.71
N GLU A 160 15.25 2.07 25.14
CA GLU A 160 15.53 2.31 23.72
C GLU A 160 16.81 1.59 23.26
N GLU A 161 17.90 1.72 24.02
CA GLU A 161 19.19 1.09 23.69
C GLU A 161 19.10 -0.44 23.60
N VAL A 162 18.34 -1.07 24.50
CA VAL A 162 18.10 -2.52 24.47
C VAL A 162 17.25 -2.90 23.26
N LEU A 163 16.16 -2.16 23.02
CA LEU A 163 15.24 -2.43 21.91
C LEU A 163 15.88 -2.21 20.54
N ILE A 164 16.80 -1.24 20.38
CA ILE A 164 17.55 -1.03 19.13
C ILE A 164 18.35 -2.30 18.76
N VAL A 165 19.09 -2.84 19.72
CA VAL A 165 19.94 -4.03 19.50
C VAL A 165 19.07 -5.24 19.17
N GLU A 166 17.94 -5.39 19.85
CA GLU A 166 17.02 -6.49 19.60
C GLU A 166 16.30 -6.36 18.25
N ALA A 167 15.85 -5.16 17.89
CA ALA A 167 15.18 -4.88 16.61
C ALA A 167 16.10 -5.15 15.43
N ALA A 168 17.36 -4.70 15.48
CA ALA A 168 18.35 -4.99 14.44
C ALA A 168 18.63 -6.49 14.26
N ARG A 169 18.42 -7.30 15.31
CA ARG A 169 18.58 -8.76 15.25
C ARG A 169 17.34 -9.48 14.71
N GLN A 170 16.15 -9.00 15.05
CA GLN A 170 14.89 -9.66 14.71
C GLN A 170 14.31 -9.22 13.37
N PHE A 171 14.47 -7.94 13.02
CA PHE A 171 13.94 -7.36 11.79
C PHE A 171 15.11 -7.03 10.87
N ILE A 172 15.45 -7.98 10.01
CA ILE A 172 16.54 -7.86 9.06
C ILE A 172 15.96 -7.32 7.75
N PRO A 173 16.39 -6.15 7.28
CA PRO A 173 15.91 -5.63 6.01
C PRO A 173 16.37 -6.53 4.85
N ILE A 174 15.48 -6.75 3.89
CA ILE A 174 15.78 -7.43 2.62
C ILE A 174 16.67 -6.54 1.76
N VAL A 175 16.37 -5.24 1.74
CA VAL A 175 17.14 -4.22 1.03
C VAL A 175 17.32 -3.02 1.96
N GLN A 176 18.54 -2.46 1.99
CA GLN A 176 18.83 -1.24 2.72
C GLN A 176 19.82 -0.40 1.91
N ARG A 177 19.42 0.83 1.57
CA ARG A 177 20.26 1.78 0.84
C ARG A 177 20.02 3.20 1.35
N PRO A 178 21.09 4.01 1.54
CA PRO A 178 20.94 5.41 1.88
C PRO A 178 20.28 6.18 0.73
N ALA A 179 19.65 7.31 1.06
CA ALA A 179 19.12 8.25 0.08
C ALA A 179 20.23 8.71 -0.88
N ASP A 180 19.94 8.77 -2.18
CA ASP A 180 20.86 9.28 -3.20
C ASP A 180 20.30 10.56 -3.83
N ARG A 181 20.72 11.70 -3.25
CA ARG A 181 20.31 13.02 -3.72
C ARG A 181 20.73 13.31 -5.17
N SER A 182 21.77 12.66 -5.69
CA SER A 182 22.20 12.85 -7.08
C SER A 182 21.19 12.28 -8.09
N ARG A 183 20.34 11.36 -7.63
CA ARG A 183 19.27 10.72 -8.40
C ARG A 183 17.88 11.30 -8.07
N GLY A 184 17.82 12.40 -7.30
CA GLY A 184 16.56 12.96 -6.81
C GLY A 184 15.92 12.16 -5.68
N GLU A 185 16.62 11.19 -5.10
CA GLU A 185 16.08 10.34 -4.04
C GLU A 185 16.35 10.98 -2.67
N ILE A 186 15.28 11.43 -2.03
CA ILE A 186 15.34 12.09 -0.73
C ILE A 186 15.24 11.10 0.43
N PHE A 187 14.42 10.06 0.27
CA PHE A 187 14.20 9.06 1.31
C PHE A 187 15.17 7.88 1.16
N PRO A 188 15.66 7.30 2.26
CA PRO A 188 16.40 6.04 2.21
C PRO A 188 15.45 4.91 1.83
N LEU A 189 16.01 3.93 1.10
CA LEU A 189 15.29 2.72 0.72
C LEU A 189 15.55 1.65 1.78
N VAL A 190 14.51 1.26 2.52
CA VAL A 190 14.58 0.12 3.43
C VAL A 190 13.34 -0.75 3.20
N TRP A 191 13.56 -2.03 2.91
CA TRP A 191 12.51 -3.01 2.67
C TRP A 191 12.56 -4.13 3.70
N TYR A 192 11.40 -4.45 4.26
CA TYR A 192 11.21 -5.54 5.21
C TYR A 192 10.32 -6.63 4.60
N GLY A 193 10.37 -7.82 5.18
CA GLY A 193 9.64 -8.98 4.65
C GLY A 193 8.16 -9.02 5.04
N SER A 194 7.72 -8.15 5.95
CA SER A 194 6.35 -8.16 6.49
C SER A 194 5.91 -6.78 6.97
N ASP A 195 4.65 -6.43 6.70
CA ASP A 195 4.03 -5.17 7.16
C ASP A 195 3.97 -5.05 8.69
N ILE A 196 3.99 -6.18 9.41
CA ILE A 196 4.05 -6.21 10.87
C ILE A 196 5.38 -5.61 11.36
N GLU A 197 6.48 -5.95 10.70
CA GLU A 197 7.82 -5.44 11.01
C GLU A 197 7.88 -3.94 10.73
N VAL A 198 7.38 -3.52 9.58
CA VAL A 198 7.32 -2.11 9.16
C VAL A 198 6.52 -1.29 10.15
N THR A 199 5.31 -1.74 10.50
CA THR A 199 4.46 -1.06 11.48
C THR A 199 5.19 -0.89 12.81
N ALA A 200 5.81 -1.95 13.32
CA ALA A 200 6.53 -1.90 14.59
C ALA A 200 7.73 -0.96 14.56
N LEU A 201 8.52 -1.01 13.49
CA LEU A 201 9.68 -0.15 13.29
C LEU A 201 9.29 1.30 13.14
N GLN A 202 8.21 1.62 12.42
CA GLN A 202 7.75 3.00 12.30
C GLN A 202 7.29 3.57 13.66
N HIS A 203 6.58 2.80 14.47
CA HIS A 203 6.22 3.22 15.84
C HIS A 203 7.47 3.38 16.72
N PHE A 204 8.45 2.49 16.57
CA PHE A 204 9.72 2.62 17.28
C PHE A 204 10.49 3.88 16.88
N ILE A 205 10.58 4.17 15.58
CA ILE A 205 11.25 5.37 15.07
C ILE A 205 10.56 6.64 15.60
N LEU A 206 9.22 6.69 15.62
CA LEU A 206 8.49 7.80 16.26
C LEU A 206 8.87 7.98 17.73
N ALA A 207 8.98 6.88 18.49
CA ALA A 207 9.34 6.92 19.91
C ALA A 207 10.73 7.54 20.09
N ARG A 208 11.68 7.10 19.26
CA ARG A 208 13.06 7.60 19.25
C ARG A 208 13.13 9.08 18.88
N MET A 209 12.38 9.50 17.86
CA MET A 209 12.27 10.91 17.47
C MET A 209 11.84 11.79 18.65
N ILE A 210 10.80 11.40 19.36
CA ILE A 210 10.30 12.13 20.52
C ILE A 210 11.35 12.18 21.63
N LEU A 211 11.99 11.05 21.96
CA LEU A 211 12.99 11.02 23.02
C LEU A 211 14.21 11.90 22.71
N VAL A 212 14.66 11.95 21.45
CA VAL A 212 15.77 12.80 20.99
C VAL A 212 15.38 14.27 20.98
N ALA A 213 14.23 14.62 20.40
CA ALA A 213 13.77 16.00 20.30
C ALA A 213 13.49 16.63 21.68
N GLU A 214 13.03 15.81 22.63
CA GLU A 214 12.51 16.25 23.92
C GLU A 214 13.48 16.01 25.08
N ASP A 215 14.75 15.76 24.77
CA ASP A 215 15.82 15.58 25.74
C ASP A 215 15.84 16.77 26.74
N PRO A 216 15.67 16.51 28.05
CA PRO A 216 15.69 17.54 29.09
C PRO A 216 16.98 18.38 29.12
N SER A 217 18.11 17.82 28.67
CA SER A 217 19.40 18.50 28.64
C SER A 217 19.47 19.64 27.62
N LEU A 218 18.61 19.61 26.59
CA LEU A 218 18.55 20.64 25.54
C LEU A 218 17.94 21.96 26.06
N HIS A 219 17.15 21.90 27.14
CA HIS A 219 16.34 23.01 27.65
C HIS A 219 16.95 23.70 28.90
N GLY A 220 18.21 23.41 29.24
CA GLY A 220 18.91 23.99 30.39
C GLY A 220 19.20 25.51 30.29
N GLN A 221 19.63 26.13 31.39
CA GLN A 221 19.88 27.59 31.50
C GLN A 221 20.87 28.16 30.46
N VAL A 222 21.72 27.32 29.86
CA VAL A 222 22.61 27.69 28.76
C VAL A 222 22.23 26.84 27.56
N SER A 223 21.58 27.45 26.56
CA SER A 223 21.21 26.75 25.33
C SER A 223 22.45 26.22 24.61
N ASN A 224 22.62 24.90 24.60
CA ASN A 224 23.67 24.24 23.83
C ASN A 224 23.19 24.09 22.38
N ARG A 225 23.31 25.18 21.61
CA ARG A 225 22.89 25.22 20.20
C ARG A 225 23.46 24.09 19.35
N ARG A 226 24.64 23.56 19.72
CA ARG A 226 25.26 22.44 19.00
C ARG A 226 24.48 21.14 19.26
N ALA A 227 24.22 20.82 20.52
CA ALA A 227 23.40 19.68 20.89
C ALA A 227 21.98 19.75 20.31
N GLN A 228 21.38 20.94 20.28
CA GLN A 228 20.07 21.14 19.66
C GLN A 228 20.10 20.83 18.15
N ARG A 229 21.11 21.32 17.43
CA ARG A 229 21.28 21.01 16.00
C ARG A 229 21.55 19.52 15.75
N ASP A 230 22.33 18.89 16.62
CA ASP A 230 22.62 17.45 16.52
C ASP A 230 21.35 16.61 16.77
N ALA A 231 20.47 17.04 17.68
CA ALA A 231 19.15 16.44 17.91
C ALA A 231 18.22 16.66 16.71
N GLU A 232 18.11 17.89 16.21
CA GLU A 232 17.31 18.22 15.00
C GLU A 232 17.76 17.39 13.79
N HIS A 233 19.07 17.22 13.60
CA HIS A 233 19.63 16.41 12.51
C HIS A 233 19.24 14.93 12.62
N GLN A 234 19.32 14.35 13.83
CA GLN A 234 18.92 12.97 14.09
C GLN A 234 17.42 12.76 13.85
N VAL A 235 16.60 13.69 14.32
CA VAL A 235 15.13 13.64 14.13
C VAL A 235 14.77 13.73 12.66
N ARG A 236 15.42 14.61 11.88
CA ARG A 236 15.23 14.67 10.43
C ARG A 236 15.57 13.36 9.73
N ALA A 237 16.71 12.75 10.07
CA ALA A 237 17.09 11.47 9.48
C ALA A 237 16.05 10.38 9.74
N MET A 238 15.50 10.34 10.96
CA MET A 238 14.42 9.41 11.33
C MET A 238 13.09 9.70 10.60
N ILE A 239 12.75 10.97 10.36
CA ILE A 239 11.55 11.33 9.57
C ILE A 239 11.71 10.88 8.11
N LEU A 240 12.89 11.08 7.52
CA LEU A 240 13.17 10.59 6.17
C LEU A 240 13.06 9.06 6.10
N GLU A 241 13.56 8.35 7.12
CA GLU A 241 13.41 6.89 7.25
C GLU A 241 11.94 6.47 7.36
N LEU A 242 11.13 7.14 8.21
CA LEU A 242 9.69 6.88 8.31
C LEU A 242 8.96 7.03 6.97
N CYS A 243 9.27 8.10 6.24
CA CYS A 243 8.67 8.41 4.96
C CYS A 243 9.07 7.39 3.89
N GLY A 244 10.36 7.00 3.85
CA GLY A 244 10.84 5.92 2.98
C GLY A 244 10.11 4.61 3.27
N LEU A 245 10.03 4.20 4.55
CA LEU A 245 9.30 3.00 4.96
C LEU A 245 7.84 3.04 4.52
N ALA A 246 7.17 4.19 4.63
CA ALA A 246 5.78 4.33 4.21
C ALA A 246 5.60 4.20 2.70
N LEU A 247 6.40 4.94 1.91
CA LEU A 247 6.32 4.95 0.45
C LEU A 247 6.72 3.61 -0.19
N HIS A 248 7.59 2.85 0.48
CA HIS A 248 7.95 1.52 0.00
C HIS A 248 6.92 0.45 0.40
N HIS A 249 6.04 0.71 1.39
CA HIS A 249 5.05 -0.26 1.85
C HIS A 249 3.61 0.29 1.77
N LEU A 250 3.23 0.82 0.59
CA LEU A 250 1.90 1.41 0.31
C LEU A 250 0.73 0.40 0.36
N ARG A 251 1.00 -0.90 0.49
CA ARG A 251 -0.04 -1.94 0.65
C ARG A 251 -0.74 -1.85 2.01
N ALA A 252 -0.09 -1.26 3.01
CA ALA A 252 -0.65 -1.03 4.34
C ALA A 252 -0.83 0.49 4.57
N PRO A 253 -2.05 1.03 4.31
CA PRO A 253 -2.34 2.45 4.48
C PRO A 253 -1.94 3.06 5.84
N PRO A 254 -2.00 2.33 6.99
CA PRO A 254 -1.53 2.87 8.27
C PRO A 254 -0.07 3.37 8.26
N ASN A 255 0.78 2.87 7.37
CA ASN A 255 2.18 3.29 7.29
C ASN A 255 2.32 4.77 6.89
N LEU A 256 1.44 5.26 6.01
CA LEU A 256 1.38 6.67 5.64
C LEU A 256 0.88 7.53 6.79
N THR A 257 -0.08 7.03 7.57
CA THR A 257 -0.56 7.70 8.79
C THR A 257 0.55 7.87 9.82
N THR A 258 1.39 6.84 10.04
CA THR A 258 2.53 6.92 10.97
C THR A 258 3.63 7.87 10.48
N ALA A 259 3.95 7.87 9.17
CA ALA A 259 4.86 8.85 8.59
C ALA A 259 4.32 10.29 8.71
N GLY A 260 3.03 10.48 8.43
CA GLY A 260 2.31 11.74 8.61
C GLY A 260 2.42 12.27 10.04
N MET A 261 2.26 11.42 11.05
CA MET A 261 2.49 11.82 12.46
C MET A 261 3.90 12.35 12.70
N GLY A 262 4.92 11.70 12.16
CA GLY A 262 6.30 12.15 12.28
C GLY A 262 6.53 13.53 11.66
N ILE A 263 5.96 13.76 10.47
CA ILE A 263 6.01 15.05 9.78
C ILE A 263 5.26 16.13 10.58
N MET A 264 4.09 15.82 11.14
CA MET A 264 3.30 16.78 11.93
C MET A 264 4.02 17.21 13.21
N LEU A 265 4.73 16.30 13.87
CA LEU A 265 5.42 16.59 15.13
C LEU A 265 6.65 17.48 14.94
N TYR A 266 7.49 17.16 13.95
CA TYR A 266 8.85 17.72 13.81
C TYR A 266 9.24 18.07 12.36
N GLY A 267 8.27 18.18 11.45
CA GLY A 267 8.51 18.60 10.06
C GLY A 267 9.07 20.02 9.93
N ASP A 268 8.93 20.85 10.96
CA ASP A 268 9.52 22.19 11.06
C ASP A 268 11.05 22.19 11.16
N TYR A 269 11.69 21.03 11.41
CA TYR A 269 13.15 20.92 11.41
C TYR A 269 13.74 20.93 9.98
N PHE A 270 12.90 20.72 8.95
CA PHE A 270 13.31 20.71 7.56
C PHE A 270 13.36 22.11 6.97
N ASN A 271 14.58 22.52 6.60
CA ASN A 271 14.83 23.81 5.96
C ASN A 271 15.23 23.67 4.48
N ASP A 272 15.57 22.45 4.05
CA ASP A 272 15.95 22.16 2.67
C ASP A 272 14.68 22.08 1.81
N PRO A 273 14.57 22.87 0.71
CA PRO A 273 13.38 22.88 -0.13
C PRO A 273 13.04 21.50 -0.71
N TRP A 274 14.04 20.73 -1.13
CA TRP A 274 13.86 19.41 -1.74
C TRP A 274 13.29 18.41 -0.75
N GLU A 275 13.84 18.40 0.47
CA GLU A 275 13.31 17.55 1.54
C GLU A 275 11.87 17.93 1.88
N ARG A 276 11.55 19.22 1.97
CA ARG A 276 10.18 19.68 2.25
C ARG A 276 9.20 19.26 1.17
N THR A 277 9.56 19.41 -0.11
CA THR A 277 8.73 18.95 -1.23
C THR A 277 8.50 17.45 -1.16
N ALA A 278 9.53 16.65 -0.87
CA ALA A 278 9.38 15.21 -0.73
C ALA A 278 8.43 14.85 0.43
N LEU A 279 8.52 15.53 1.58
CA LEU A 279 7.59 15.33 2.69
C LEU A 279 6.14 15.71 2.31
N LEU A 280 5.95 16.78 1.54
CA LEU A 280 4.63 17.15 1.03
C LEU A 280 4.05 16.06 0.11
N GLY A 281 4.87 15.44 -0.74
CA GLY A 281 4.46 14.31 -1.57
C GLY A 281 3.97 13.11 -0.75
N VAL A 282 4.58 12.83 0.41
CA VAL A 282 4.10 11.78 1.33
C VAL A 282 2.74 12.13 1.92
N LEU A 283 2.51 13.39 2.29
CA LEU A 283 1.23 13.86 2.83
C LEU A 283 0.13 13.86 1.78
N GLU A 284 0.47 14.18 0.53
CA GLU A 284 -0.45 14.08 -0.61
C GLU A 284 -0.83 12.63 -0.88
N GLU A 285 0.14 11.71 -0.87
CA GLU A 285 -0.13 10.28 -1.01
C GLU A 285 -1.03 9.79 0.14
N TRP A 286 -0.75 10.23 1.37
CA TRP A 286 -1.60 9.92 2.54
C TRP A 286 -3.05 10.39 2.34
N ARG A 287 -3.25 11.60 1.79
CA ARG A 287 -4.58 12.13 1.46
C ARG A 287 -5.26 11.31 0.36
N ASN A 288 -4.55 10.95 -0.70
CA ASN A 288 -5.12 10.27 -1.87
C ASN A 288 -5.58 8.84 -1.56
N GLN A 289 -4.91 8.14 -0.63
CA GLN A 289 -5.28 6.78 -0.26
C GLN A 289 -6.56 6.68 0.58
N HIS A 290 -7.29 7.78 0.81
CA HIS A 290 -8.47 7.84 1.69
C HIS A 290 -8.20 7.21 3.06
N ALA A 291 -6.93 7.19 3.50
CA ALA A 291 -6.52 6.68 4.80
C ALA A 291 -7.12 7.53 5.93
N TRP A 292 -7.68 8.70 5.61
CA TRP A 292 -8.38 9.63 6.50
C TRP A 292 -9.33 10.56 5.70
N PRO A 293 -10.43 11.11 6.28
CA PRO A 293 -11.42 11.94 5.58
C PRO A 293 -10.84 13.22 4.96
N GLU A 294 -11.32 13.54 3.75
CA GLU A 294 -10.88 14.66 2.91
C GLU A 294 -11.01 16.06 3.58
N SER A 295 -11.88 16.19 4.57
CA SER A 295 -12.11 17.43 5.33
C SER A 295 -11.14 17.64 6.50
N PHE A 296 -10.28 16.65 6.81
CA PHE A 296 -9.35 16.76 7.92
C PHE A 296 -8.15 17.63 7.56
N THR A 297 -8.19 18.90 7.98
CA THR A 297 -6.98 19.68 8.22
C THR A 297 -6.47 19.37 9.62
N PRO A 298 -5.25 18.83 9.80
CA PRO A 298 -4.69 18.61 11.12
C PRO A 298 -4.68 19.94 11.90
N PRO A 299 -5.09 19.95 13.18
CA PRO A 299 -5.32 21.19 13.94
C PRO A 299 -4.04 21.98 14.30
N SER A 300 -2.86 21.60 13.82
CA SER A 300 -1.61 22.25 14.21
C SER A 300 -1.30 23.48 13.34
N ARG A 301 -1.04 24.63 13.97
CA ARG A 301 -0.46 25.84 13.31
C ARG A 301 0.81 25.55 12.48
N ARG A 302 1.48 24.41 12.73
CA ARG A 302 2.65 23.95 11.98
C ARG A 302 2.32 23.51 10.55
N TRP A 303 1.09 23.04 10.29
CA TRP A 303 0.58 22.70 8.96
C TRP A 303 0.55 23.91 8.01
N GLU A 304 0.13 25.07 8.51
CA GLU A 304 0.08 26.32 7.74
C GLU A 304 1.48 26.79 7.32
N VAL A 305 2.52 26.51 8.12
CA VAL A 305 3.92 26.89 7.83
C VAL A 305 4.54 26.03 6.71
N LEU A 306 4.11 24.77 6.58
CA LEU A 306 4.50 23.93 5.44
C LEU A 306 3.79 24.37 4.15
N LYS A 307 2.52 24.78 4.24
CA LYS A 307 1.75 25.34 3.11
C LYS A 307 2.13 26.76 2.69
N GLN A 308 2.57 27.62 3.61
CA GLN A 308 2.96 29.01 3.31
C GLN A 308 4.28 29.13 2.55
N ILE A 309 5.02 28.03 2.40
CA ILE A 309 6.24 27.95 1.58
C ILE A 309 5.91 27.13 0.33
N ASN A 310 4.77 27.44 -0.28
CA ASN A 310 4.42 27.05 -1.63
C ASN A 310 4.72 28.30 -2.47
N ASP A 311 5.98 28.43 -2.91
CA ASP A 311 6.34 29.44 -3.90
C ASP A 311 5.57 29.08 -5.18
N GLU A 312 4.80 30.02 -5.73
CA GLU A 312 3.98 29.81 -6.94
C GLU A 312 4.82 29.39 -8.17
N ASN A 313 6.14 29.50 -8.09
CA ASN A 313 7.09 29.07 -9.12
C ASN A 313 7.64 27.64 -8.92
N LEU A 314 7.36 26.97 -7.79
CA LEU A 314 7.97 25.66 -7.50
C LEU A 314 7.44 24.56 -8.43
N GLU A 315 6.16 24.61 -8.82
CA GLU A 315 5.60 23.65 -9.80
C GLU A 315 6.23 23.82 -11.20
N GLU A 316 6.48 25.06 -11.64
CA GLU A 316 7.19 25.34 -12.89
C GLU A 316 8.67 24.94 -12.81
N GLU A 317 9.36 25.25 -11.71
CA GLU A 317 10.76 24.83 -11.50
C GLU A 317 10.90 23.30 -11.38
N LEU A 318 9.91 22.60 -10.78
CA LEU A 318 9.88 21.13 -10.69
C LEU A 318 9.49 20.47 -12.03
N ALA A 319 8.69 21.13 -12.87
CA ALA A 319 8.40 20.69 -14.23
C ALA A 319 9.61 20.90 -15.15
N GLU A 320 10.31 22.03 -15.04
CA GLU A 320 11.57 22.29 -15.76
C GLU A 320 12.72 21.37 -15.30
N ALA A 321 12.72 20.97 -14.02
CA ALA A 321 13.68 20.02 -13.45
C ALA A 321 13.30 18.54 -13.65
N GLY A 322 12.13 18.23 -14.21
CA GLY A 322 11.73 16.86 -14.60
C GLY A 322 11.16 15.97 -13.49
N TYR A 323 10.67 16.53 -12.38
CA TYR A 323 10.15 15.76 -11.24
C TYR A 323 8.63 15.88 -11.01
N TYR A 324 7.95 16.79 -11.73
CA TYR A 324 6.49 16.93 -11.71
C TYR A 324 5.92 16.86 -13.13
N HIS A 325 5.10 15.84 -13.40
CA HIS A 325 4.29 15.76 -14.62
C HIS A 325 2.83 16.05 -14.24
N SER A 326 2.46 17.33 -14.24
CA SER A 326 1.06 17.77 -14.29
C SER A 326 0.36 17.14 -15.51
N PRO A 327 -0.97 16.87 -15.52
CA PRO A 327 -1.64 16.12 -16.58
C PRO A 327 -1.73 16.95 -17.87
N ILE A 328 -0.63 16.98 -18.61
CA ILE A 328 -0.59 17.28 -20.04
C ILE A 328 -1.19 16.06 -20.76
N PRO A 329 -1.98 16.22 -21.84
CA PRO A 329 -2.64 15.09 -22.50
C PRO A 329 -1.65 14.00 -22.93
N TRP A 330 -2.02 12.76 -22.61
CA TRP A 330 -1.33 11.53 -22.99
C TRP A 330 -2.08 10.86 -24.14
N LYS A 331 -1.37 10.17 -25.02
CA LYS A 331 -1.96 9.28 -26.03
C LYS A 331 -1.47 7.86 -25.85
N THR A 332 -2.34 6.89 -26.10
CA THR A 332 -1.99 5.47 -26.10
C THR A 332 -1.43 5.09 -27.46
N ILE A 333 -0.22 4.54 -27.49
CA ILE A 333 0.42 3.96 -28.67
C ILE A 333 0.32 2.44 -28.58
N VAL A 334 0.01 1.82 -29.71
CA VAL A 334 0.13 0.37 -29.90
C VAL A 334 1.15 0.11 -30.99
N GLN A 335 2.13 -0.75 -30.73
CA GLN A 335 3.16 -1.11 -31.69
C GLN A 335 3.46 -2.61 -31.66
N PRO A 336 4.01 -3.19 -32.74
CA PRO A 336 4.52 -4.56 -32.71
C PRO A 336 5.63 -4.73 -31.66
N ALA A 337 5.61 -5.84 -30.95
CA ALA A 337 6.66 -6.24 -30.00
C ALA A 337 7.43 -7.47 -30.52
N PRO A 338 8.68 -7.69 -30.09
CA PRO A 338 9.45 -8.87 -30.47
C PRO A 338 8.74 -10.17 -30.06
N SER A 339 8.84 -11.18 -30.94
CA SER A 339 8.44 -12.55 -30.64
C SER A 339 9.47 -13.52 -31.19
N HIS A 340 9.80 -14.54 -30.41
CA HIS A 340 10.84 -15.52 -30.73
C HIS A 340 10.46 -16.46 -31.88
N ASP A 341 9.18 -16.74 -32.07
CA ASP A 341 8.63 -17.64 -33.10
C ASP A 341 7.83 -16.89 -34.18
N GLY A 342 7.76 -15.56 -34.08
CA GLY A 342 7.01 -14.70 -34.99
C GLY A 342 5.51 -14.64 -34.68
N ALA A 343 5.05 -15.13 -33.53
CA ALA A 343 3.68 -14.96 -33.08
C ALA A 343 3.33 -13.45 -33.01
N PRO A 344 2.16 -13.04 -33.55
CA PRO A 344 1.74 -11.64 -33.50
C PRO A 344 1.67 -11.15 -32.04
N THR A 345 2.54 -10.19 -31.70
CA THR A 345 2.64 -9.62 -30.36
C THR A 345 2.59 -8.11 -30.43
N PHE A 346 1.73 -7.49 -29.61
CA PHE A 346 1.52 -6.05 -29.59
C PHE A 346 1.76 -5.49 -28.19
N ALA A 347 2.46 -4.38 -28.13
CA ALA A 347 2.68 -3.60 -26.92
C ALA A 347 1.82 -2.34 -26.95
N ALA A 348 1.03 -2.14 -25.91
CA ALA A 348 0.29 -0.91 -25.66
C ALA A 348 0.91 -0.16 -24.46
N TYR A 349 1.15 1.13 -24.62
CA TYR A 349 1.72 2.02 -23.60
C TYR A 349 1.35 3.48 -23.90
N GLN A 350 1.57 4.37 -22.93
CA GLN A 350 1.28 5.80 -23.09
C GLN A 350 2.54 6.62 -23.35
N VAL A 351 2.37 7.64 -24.19
CA VAL A 351 3.37 8.71 -24.41
C VAL A 351 2.70 10.08 -24.34
N PHE A 352 3.50 11.14 -24.19
CA PHE A 352 2.99 12.50 -24.31
C PHE A 352 2.39 12.74 -25.71
N GLU A 353 1.29 13.48 -25.81
CA GLU A 353 0.58 13.73 -27.08
C GLU A 353 1.49 14.29 -28.18
N ASN A 354 2.46 15.11 -27.80
CA ASN A 354 3.44 15.73 -28.71
C ASN A 354 4.58 14.81 -29.16
N THR A 355 4.63 13.56 -28.68
CA THR A 355 5.63 12.58 -29.12
C THR A 355 5.40 12.26 -30.61
N PRO A 356 6.41 12.45 -31.49
CA PRO A 356 6.30 12.11 -32.91
C PRO A 356 5.94 10.64 -33.09
N GLU A 357 4.96 10.35 -33.95
CA GLU A 357 4.64 8.97 -34.34
C GLU A 357 5.61 8.53 -35.44
N ASP A 358 6.44 7.53 -35.15
CA ASP A 358 7.35 6.93 -36.14
C ASP A 358 6.60 6.05 -37.17
N LEU A 359 5.32 5.75 -36.94
CA LEU A 359 4.46 4.93 -37.80
C LEU A 359 3.06 5.54 -37.87
N SER A 360 2.50 5.69 -39.07
CA SER A 360 1.15 6.24 -39.24
C SER A 360 0.08 5.23 -38.80
N PRO A 361 -1.06 5.66 -38.21
CA PRO A 361 -2.17 4.76 -37.85
C PRO A 361 -2.67 3.92 -39.03
N GLU A 362 -2.63 4.47 -40.24
CA GLU A 362 -3.05 3.80 -41.49
C GLU A 362 -2.11 2.62 -41.86
N ASP A 363 -0.81 2.74 -41.57
CA ASP A 363 0.17 1.65 -41.78
C ASP A 363 0.03 0.53 -40.74
N LEU A 364 -0.48 0.84 -39.54
CA LEU A 364 -0.73 -0.12 -38.46
C LEU A 364 -2.00 -0.96 -38.74
N GLU A 365 -3.07 -0.33 -39.24
CA GLU A 365 -4.30 -1.00 -39.66
C GLU A 365 -4.08 -1.89 -40.90
N ALA A 366 -3.22 -1.48 -41.83
CA ALA A 366 -2.94 -2.26 -43.03
C ALA A 366 -2.18 -3.58 -42.77
N ALA A 367 -1.49 -3.70 -41.63
CA ALA A 367 -0.59 -4.82 -41.34
C ALA A 367 -1.25 -6.02 -40.62
N VAL A 368 -2.46 -5.88 -40.05
CA VAL A 368 -3.00 -6.86 -39.08
C VAL A 368 -4.53 -6.98 -39.17
N ARG A 369 -5.07 -8.17 -38.89
CA ARG A 369 -6.53 -8.37 -38.75
C ARG A 369 -7.16 -7.40 -37.71
N PRO A 370 -8.44 -7.03 -37.85
CA PRO A 370 -9.00 -5.84 -37.21
C PRO A 370 -9.12 -5.83 -35.68
N LEU A 371 -8.91 -6.96 -34.99
CA LEU A 371 -9.19 -7.07 -33.55
C LEU A 371 -7.97 -6.90 -32.63
N LEU A 372 -6.75 -7.00 -33.16
CA LEU A 372 -5.56 -7.27 -32.34
C LEU A 372 -4.89 -6.02 -31.75
N PRO A 373 -4.61 -4.97 -32.54
CA PRO A 373 -4.20 -3.68 -31.97
C PRO A 373 -5.30 -3.09 -31.08
N GLY A 374 -6.58 -3.32 -31.45
CA GLY A 374 -7.76 -2.93 -30.68
C GLY A 374 -7.77 -3.58 -29.29
N LEU A 375 -7.55 -4.89 -29.20
CA LEU A 375 -7.50 -5.60 -27.91
C LEU A 375 -6.37 -5.09 -27.00
N ALA A 376 -5.17 -4.89 -27.53
CA ALA A 376 -4.05 -4.35 -26.73
C ALA A 376 -4.36 -2.93 -26.21
N ARG A 377 -4.92 -2.07 -27.07
CA ARG A 377 -5.35 -0.72 -26.71
C ARG A 377 -6.45 -0.75 -25.67
N ALA A 378 -7.51 -1.51 -25.90
CA ALA A 378 -8.66 -1.61 -25.03
C ALA A 378 -8.28 -2.18 -23.65
N VAL A 379 -7.49 -3.26 -23.60
CA VAL A 379 -6.97 -3.79 -22.33
C VAL A 379 -6.17 -2.70 -21.61
N PHE A 380 -5.29 -1.98 -22.30
CA PHE A 380 -4.52 -0.90 -21.69
C PHE A 380 -5.42 0.23 -21.16
N ASP A 381 -6.26 0.81 -22.02
CA ASP A 381 -7.08 1.99 -21.71
C ASP A 381 -8.16 1.67 -20.66
N ARG A 382 -8.85 0.53 -20.76
CA ARG A 382 -9.96 0.16 -19.85
C ARG A 382 -9.48 -0.31 -18.49
N THR A 383 -8.31 -0.96 -18.41
CA THR A 383 -7.73 -1.36 -17.12
C THR A 383 -6.86 -0.28 -16.47
N TYR A 384 -6.74 0.89 -17.09
CA TYR A 384 -5.89 2.00 -16.66
C TYR A 384 -6.06 2.32 -15.17
N TRP A 385 -7.29 2.49 -14.70
CA TRP A 385 -7.58 2.86 -13.31
C TRP A 385 -7.17 1.80 -12.29
N TYR A 386 -7.13 0.53 -12.69
CA TYR A 386 -6.61 -0.54 -11.83
C TYR A 386 -5.09 -0.50 -11.77
N ARG A 387 -4.42 -0.32 -12.91
CA ARG A 387 -2.96 -0.36 -13.03
C ARG A 387 -2.26 0.89 -12.51
N ARG A 388 -2.91 2.06 -12.55
CA ARG A 388 -2.29 3.37 -12.25
C ARG A 388 -2.65 4.00 -10.90
N LYS A 389 -3.32 3.28 -10.01
CA LYS A 389 -3.79 3.80 -8.70
C LYS A 389 -2.71 4.34 -7.74
N ARG A 390 -1.40 4.20 -8.04
CA ARG A 390 -0.34 4.37 -7.03
C ARG A 390 0.78 5.39 -7.31
N ASN A 391 1.01 5.86 -8.54
CA ASN A 391 2.21 6.70 -8.81
C ASN A 391 2.37 7.30 -10.23
N HIS A 392 1.37 7.23 -11.13
CA HIS A 392 1.43 7.81 -12.49
C HIS A 392 2.63 7.33 -13.36
N ARG A 393 3.29 6.22 -13.02
CA ARG A 393 4.47 5.74 -13.74
C ARG A 393 4.12 5.22 -15.14
N PRO A 394 5.08 5.21 -16.08
CA PRO A 394 4.91 4.54 -17.37
C PRO A 394 4.74 3.04 -17.15
N ASP A 395 3.76 2.43 -17.81
CA ASP A 395 3.58 0.99 -17.83
C ASP A 395 3.28 0.51 -19.26
N ARG A 396 3.36 -0.82 -19.44
CA ARG A 396 3.16 -1.48 -20.74
C ARG A 396 2.33 -2.74 -20.56
N VAL A 397 1.38 -2.93 -21.45
CA VAL A 397 0.68 -4.20 -21.64
C VAL A 397 1.18 -4.84 -22.92
N GLU A 398 1.51 -6.13 -22.88
CA GLU A 398 1.81 -6.91 -24.07
C GLU A 398 0.75 -7.98 -24.28
N VAL A 399 0.17 -8.02 -25.47
CA VAL A 399 -0.80 -9.04 -25.90
C VAL A 399 -0.14 -9.92 -26.95
N VAL A 400 -0.03 -11.21 -26.66
CA VAL A 400 0.55 -12.22 -27.53
C VAL A 400 -0.57 -13.08 -28.12
N THR A 401 -0.53 -13.31 -29.42
CA THR A 401 -1.45 -14.21 -30.10
C THR A 401 -0.79 -15.55 -30.32
N LEU A 402 -0.94 -16.44 -29.34
CA LEU A 402 -0.44 -17.80 -29.42
C LEU A 402 -1.54 -18.73 -29.95
N PRO A 403 -1.45 -19.27 -31.19
CA PRO A 403 -2.46 -20.19 -31.71
C PRO A 403 -2.41 -21.51 -30.94
N LEU A 404 -3.38 -21.72 -30.04
CA LEU A 404 -3.53 -22.96 -29.28
C LEU A 404 -4.70 -23.80 -29.83
N PRO A 405 -4.54 -25.13 -29.94
CA PRO A 405 -5.64 -26.02 -30.34
C PRO A 405 -6.82 -25.92 -29.38
N GLN A 406 -8.04 -25.84 -29.92
CA GLN A 406 -9.27 -25.79 -29.10
C GLN A 406 -9.42 -27.02 -28.19
N SER A 407 -8.89 -28.17 -28.59
CA SER A 407 -8.93 -29.41 -27.82
C SER A 407 -8.02 -29.42 -26.58
N PHE A 408 -7.15 -28.42 -26.41
CA PHE A 408 -6.26 -28.36 -25.25
C PHE A 408 -7.05 -28.12 -23.97
N THR A 409 -6.75 -28.94 -22.95
CA THR A 409 -7.11 -28.71 -21.56
C THR A 409 -6.41 -27.46 -21.00
N ASP A 410 -6.91 -26.90 -19.89
CA ASP A 410 -6.27 -25.75 -19.25
C ASP A 410 -4.81 -26.03 -18.85
N ALA A 411 -4.49 -27.27 -18.47
CA ALA A 411 -3.12 -27.68 -18.15
C ALA A 411 -2.21 -27.65 -19.40
N GLU A 412 -2.68 -28.19 -20.53
CA GLU A 412 -1.93 -28.17 -21.79
C GLU A 412 -1.77 -26.75 -22.35
N ARG A 413 -2.82 -25.91 -22.21
CA ARG A 413 -2.73 -24.47 -22.51
C ARG A 413 -1.68 -23.81 -21.64
N ALA A 414 -1.69 -24.10 -20.35
CA ALA A 414 -0.74 -23.51 -19.43
C ALA A 414 0.71 -23.90 -19.74
N GLU A 415 0.97 -25.18 -20.00
CA GLU A 415 2.29 -25.64 -20.42
C GLU A 415 2.76 -25.02 -21.74
N ALA A 416 1.85 -24.83 -22.71
CA ALA A 416 2.17 -24.16 -23.97
C ALA A 416 2.51 -22.68 -23.76
N CYS A 417 1.68 -21.95 -23.01
CA CYS A 417 1.89 -20.53 -22.71
C CYS A 417 3.17 -20.31 -21.88
N VAL A 418 3.43 -21.15 -20.87
CA VAL A 418 4.65 -21.09 -20.07
C VAL A 418 5.88 -21.33 -20.94
N ARG A 419 5.89 -22.37 -21.78
CA ARG A 419 7.02 -22.63 -22.69
C ARG A 419 7.26 -21.46 -23.63
N HIS A 420 6.21 -20.90 -24.23
CA HIS A 420 6.32 -19.74 -25.09
C HIS A 420 6.93 -18.55 -24.33
N TYR A 421 6.44 -18.23 -23.13
CA TYR A 421 6.97 -17.14 -22.32
C TYR A 421 8.45 -17.33 -21.94
N GLU A 422 8.86 -18.55 -21.60
CA GLU A 422 10.27 -18.83 -21.26
C GLU A 422 11.21 -18.64 -22.46
N GLU A 423 10.76 -18.95 -23.68
CA GLU A 423 11.55 -18.66 -24.89
C GLU A 423 11.51 -17.18 -25.29
N GLU A 424 10.40 -16.46 -25.04
CA GLU A 424 10.37 -15.00 -25.13
C GLU A 424 11.40 -14.37 -24.20
N LEU A 425 11.45 -14.81 -22.94
CA LEU A 425 12.44 -14.33 -21.97
C LEU A 425 13.87 -14.56 -22.48
N ARG A 426 14.19 -15.78 -22.93
CA ARG A 426 15.54 -16.10 -23.43
C ARG A 426 15.91 -15.33 -24.69
N SER A 427 15.01 -15.26 -25.66
CA SER A 427 15.26 -14.56 -26.93
C SER A 427 15.43 -13.05 -26.73
N ARG A 428 14.64 -12.43 -25.85
CA ARG A 428 14.69 -10.99 -25.58
C ARG A 428 15.94 -10.58 -24.80
N LEU A 429 16.41 -11.43 -23.89
CA LEU A 429 17.72 -11.27 -23.22
C LEU A 429 18.90 -11.25 -24.23
N LEU A 430 18.74 -11.97 -25.33
CA LEU A 430 19.75 -12.13 -26.39
C LEU A 430 19.64 -11.11 -27.53
N ILE A 431 18.74 -10.12 -27.44
CA ILE A 431 18.65 -9.04 -28.43
C ILE A 431 20.01 -8.33 -28.52
N PRO A 432 20.64 -8.22 -29.71
CA PRO A 432 22.00 -7.69 -29.84
C PRO A 432 22.14 -6.24 -29.39
N ASN A 433 21.14 -5.41 -29.68
CA ASN A 433 21.12 -4.02 -29.24
C ASN A 433 20.72 -3.95 -27.75
N VAL A 434 21.62 -3.45 -26.89
CA VAL A 434 21.37 -3.32 -25.43
C VAL A 434 20.14 -2.48 -25.15
N ALA A 435 20.00 -1.32 -25.80
CA ALA A 435 18.90 -0.40 -25.54
C ALA A 435 17.56 -1.04 -25.90
N GLU A 436 17.53 -1.78 -27.01
CA GLU A 436 16.36 -2.55 -27.44
C GLU A 436 16.06 -3.71 -26.48
N ALA A 437 17.07 -4.44 -26.01
CA ALA A 437 16.93 -5.51 -25.02
C ALA A 437 16.36 -5.00 -23.69
N VAL A 438 16.83 -3.83 -23.23
CA VAL A 438 16.29 -3.12 -22.05
C VAL A 438 14.83 -2.77 -22.25
N SER A 439 14.47 -2.22 -23.42
CA SER A 439 13.08 -1.88 -23.73
C SER A 439 12.17 -3.11 -23.72
N TRP A 440 12.63 -4.30 -24.12
CA TRP A 440 11.79 -5.49 -24.23
C TRP A 440 11.95 -6.51 -23.11
N PHE A 441 12.68 -6.17 -22.05
CA PHE A 441 12.93 -7.04 -20.92
C PHE A 441 11.64 -7.49 -20.20
N LEU A 442 11.61 -8.76 -19.77
CA LEU A 442 10.48 -9.36 -19.07
C LEU A 442 10.84 -9.68 -17.59
N PRO A 443 10.52 -8.80 -16.64
CA PRO A 443 10.97 -8.92 -15.26
C PRO A 443 10.24 -10.00 -14.47
N GLY A 444 10.93 -10.55 -13.47
CA GLY A 444 10.31 -11.42 -12.48
C GLY A 444 9.38 -10.64 -11.57
N ARG A 445 8.35 -11.31 -11.04
CA ARG A 445 7.45 -10.78 -10.02
C ARG A 445 8.14 -10.84 -8.67
N ILE A 446 8.73 -9.72 -8.22
CA ILE A 446 9.53 -9.68 -6.99
C ILE A 446 8.65 -9.61 -5.75
N MET A 447 7.52 -8.91 -5.81
CA MET A 447 6.59 -8.75 -4.68
C MET A 447 5.60 -9.91 -4.52
N GLU A 448 5.79 -10.98 -5.28
CA GLU A 448 5.03 -12.22 -5.15
C GLU A 448 5.92 -13.27 -4.49
N SER A 449 5.49 -13.72 -3.32
CA SER A 449 6.23 -14.66 -2.48
C SER A 449 6.00 -16.12 -2.86
N THR A 450 4.97 -16.40 -3.64
CA THR A 450 4.63 -17.78 -4.03
C THR A 450 5.21 -18.12 -5.39
N TYR A 451 4.85 -17.42 -6.47
CA TYR A 451 5.30 -17.73 -7.81
C TYR A 451 6.06 -16.56 -8.43
N ALA A 452 7.21 -16.83 -9.04
CA ALA A 452 8.03 -15.77 -9.62
C ALA A 452 7.46 -15.19 -10.92
N ARG A 453 6.49 -15.87 -11.55
CA ARG A 453 5.97 -15.50 -12.87
C ARG A 453 4.45 -15.67 -12.96
N ARG A 454 3.81 -14.84 -13.79
CA ARG A 454 2.39 -14.92 -14.12
C ARG A 454 2.10 -14.38 -15.52
N ILE A 455 1.14 -15.01 -16.20
CA ILE A 455 0.52 -14.56 -17.45
C ILE A 455 -0.99 -14.78 -17.41
N LEU A 456 -1.74 -14.02 -18.22
CA LEU A 456 -3.20 -14.07 -18.29
C LEU A 456 -3.69 -14.51 -19.68
N PRO A 457 -3.75 -15.83 -19.99
CA PRO A 457 -4.36 -16.28 -21.22
C PRO A 457 -5.86 -16.04 -21.21
N ILE A 458 -6.35 -15.33 -22.22
CA ILE A 458 -7.77 -15.18 -22.50
C ILE A 458 -8.26 -16.48 -23.15
N ASN A 459 -9.16 -17.18 -22.47
CA ASN A 459 -9.72 -18.45 -22.93
C ASN A 459 -10.97 -18.25 -23.79
N ARG A 460 -11.79 -17.27 -23.41
CA ARG A 460 -13.07 -16.95 -24.06
C ARG A 460 -13.24 -15.44 -24.04
N LEU A 461 -13.58 -14.86 -25.18
CA LEU A 461 -13.90 -13.45 -25.35
C LEU A 461 -15.18 -13.40 -26.19
N GLU A 462 -16.24 -12.82 -25.64
CA GLU A 462 -17.54 -12.77 -26.31
C GLU A 462 -17.72 -11.37 -26.95
N GLU A 463 -17.96 -11.33 -28.26
CA GLU A 463 -18.37 -10.12 -28.97
C GLU A 463 -19.90 -10.13 -29.05
N ASN A 464 -20.56 -9.07 -28.59
CA ASN A 464 -22.01 -8.94 -28.74
C ASN A 464 -22.34 -8.68 -30.22
N ASP A 465 -22.62 -9.74 -30.98
CA ASP A 465 -23.01 -9.68 -32.40
C ASP A 465 -24.39 -9.03 -32.67
N ASN A 466 -25.14 -8.62 -31.63
CA ASN A 466 -26.59 -8.38 -31.74
C ASN A 466 -27.06 -6.93 -31.64
N ASP A 467 -26.20 -5.95 -31.37
CA ASP A 467 -26.64 -4.55 -31.31
C ASP A 467 -25.77 -3.68 -32.23
N ASP A 468 -26.30 -3.35 -33.40
CA ASP A 468 -25.78 -2.29 -34.29
C ASP A 468 -25.75 -0.88 -33.60
N GLU A 469 -26.15 -0.79 -32.32
CA GLU A 469 -26.29 0.44 -31.53
C GLU A 469 -25.21 0.65 -30.45
N VAL A 470 -24.35 -0.33 -30.12
CA VAL A 470 -23.32 -0.15 -29.07
C VAL A 470 -21.96 0.18 -29.69
N GLU A 471 -21.45 1.39 -29.44
CA GLU A 471 -20.13 1.85 -29.94
C GLU A 471 -18.94 1.10 -29.29
N VAL A 472 -19.17 0.35 -28.21
CA VAL A 472 -18.16 -0.33 -27.38
C VAL A 472 -18.52 -1.80 -27.16
N ALA A 473 -17.56 -2.72 -27.26
CA ALA A 473 -17.82 -4.13 -26.99
C ALA A 473 -18.09 -4.40 -25.49
N SER A 474 -19.04 -5.29 -25.19
CA SER A 474 -19.44 -5.65 -23.81
C SER A 474 -18.29 -6.16 -22.94
N TRP A 475 -17.29 -6.81 -23.54
CA TRP A 475 -16.10 -7.23 -22.82
C TRP A 475 -15.18 -6.05 -22.44
N GLU A 476 -15.13 -4.98 -23.23
CA GLU A 476 -14.37 -3.77 -22.90
C GLU A 476 -14.97 -3.06 -21.68
N GLU A 477 -16.30 -3.00 -21.61
CA GLU A 477 -17.01 -2.45 -20.46
C GLU A 477 -16.77 -3.29 -19.21
N SER A 478 -16.81 -4.62 -19.32
CA SER A 478 -16.64 -5.53 -18.18
C SER A 478 -15.28 -5.45 -17.48
N ILE A 479 -14.24 -5.02 -18.20
CA ILE A 479 -12.88 -4.82 -17.65
C ILE A 479 -12.63 -3.35 -17.25
N SER A 480 -13.59 -2.47 -17.50
CA SER A 480 -13.54 -1.04 -17.19
C SER A 480 -14.08 -0.73 -15.79
N ASN A 481 -13.74 0.46 -15.27
CA ASN A 481 -14.14 0.93 -13.94
C ASN A 481 -15.36 1.87 -13.97
N GLU A 482 -16.08 1.97 -15.10
CA GLU A 482 -17.08 3.04 -15.29
C GLU A 482 -18.34 2.88 -14.42
N GLU A 483 -18.65 1.66 -13.97
CA GLU A 483 -19.67 1.43 -12.94
C GLU A 483 -19.17 0.41 -11.92
N TYR A 484 -19.20 0.79 -10.63
CA TYR A 484 -18.79 -0.02 -9.47
C TYR A 484 -19.62 -1.32 -9.25
N ALA A 485 -20.30 -1.82 -10.28
CA ALA A 485 -21.06 -3.06 -10.26
C ALA A 485 -20.26 -4.20 -10.89
N ILE A 486 -19.16 -4.61 -10.24
CA ILE A 486 -18.54 -5.90 -10.55
C ILE A 486 -19.59 -6.97 -10.25
N GLU A 487 -20.06 -7.71 -11.26
CA GLU A 487 -20.92 -8.88 -11.07
C GLU A 487 -20.13 -9.98 -10.34
N HIS A 488 -20.14 -9.93 -9.01
CA HIS A 488 -19.30 -10.76 -8.15
C HIS A 488 -19.53 -12.27 -8.36
N GLU A 489 -20.75 -12.65 -8.76
CA GLU A 489 -21.09 -14.02 -9.11
C GLU A 489 -20.33 -14.52 -10.35
N ALA A 490 -19.99 -13.64 -11.30
CA ALA A 490 -19.25 -13.95 -12.52
C ALA A 490 -17.73 -13.98 -12.31
N CYS A 491 -17.17 -13.18 -11.39
CA CYS A 491 -15.73 -13.10 -11.13
C CYS A 491 -15.07 -14.46 -10.89
N MET A 492 -15.66 -15.26 -10.00
CA MET A 492 -15.13 -16.56 -9.58
C MET A 492 -15.77 -17.72 -10.34
N ASN A 493 -16.70 -17.43 -11.26
CA ASN A 493 -17.42 -18.42 -12.04
C ASN A 493 -17.29 -18.10 -13.54
N PRO A 494 -16.26 -18.64 -14.23
CA PRO A 494 -15.97 -18.32 -15.62
C PRO A 494 -17.12 -18.66 -16.59
N GLU A 495 -18.01 -19.58 -16.22
CA GLU A 495 -19.21 -19.95 -17.01
C GLU A 495 -20.36 -18.94 -16.86
N ALA A 496 -20.40 -18.19 -15.75
CA ALA A 496 -21.43 -17.18 -15.51
C ALA A 496 -21.09 -15.83 -16.17
N SER A 497 -19.82 -15.57 -16.47
CA SER A 497 -19.41 -14.36 -17.17
C SER A 497 -19.98 -14.34 -18.59
N ARG A 498 -20.63 -13.21 -18.93
CA ARG A 498 -21.20 -12.97 -20.25
C ARG A 498 -20.20 -12.35 -21.22
N SER A 499 -19.10 -11.82 -20.68
CA SER A 499 -18.09 -11.09 -21.44
C SER A 499 -16.88 -11.95 -21.79
N GLY A 500 -16.59 -12.99 -21.01
CA GLY A 500 -15.52 -13.92 -21.31
C GLY A 500 -14.90 -14.58 -20.09
N SER A 501 -13.85 -15.35 -20.29
CA SER A 501 -13.07 -15.95 -19.20
C SER A 501 -11.59 -16.03 -19.53
N PHE A 502 -10.77 -16.02 -18.49
CA PHE A 502 -9.32 -16.08 -18.61
C PHE A 502 -8.70 -17.01 -17.55
N LEU A 503 -7.55 -17.58 -17.90
CA LEU A 503 -6.71 -18.28 -16.94
C LEU A 503 -5.74 -17.28 -16.32
N CYS A 504 -5.44 -17.49 -15.05
CA CYS A 504 -4.27 -16.89 -14.42
C CYS A 504 -3.26 -18.03 -14.22
N ILE A 505 -2.17 -18.00 -14.97
CA ILE A 505 -1.13 -19.04 -14.88
C ILE A 505 0.00 -18.49 -14.02
N ASP A 506 0.19 -19.07 -12.84
CA ASP A 506 1.34 -18.83 -11.97
C ASP A 506 2.33 -20.00 -12.07
N TRP A 507 3.62 -19.73 -12.25
CA TRP A 507 4.67 -20.77 -12.28
C TRP A 507 6.00 -20.28 -11.72
N GLN A 508 6.98 -21.19 -11.61
CA GLN A 508 8.25 -21.01 -10.88
C GLN A 508 8.01 -20.74 -9.38
N PRO A 509 7.65 -21.76 -8.58
CA PRO A 509 7.43 -21.59 -7.15
C PRO A 509 8.71 -21.17 -6.42
N ARG A 510 8.61 -20.16 -5.57
CA ARG A 510 9.69 -19.68 -4.70
C ARG A 510 9.77 -20.57 -3.45
N LYS A 511 10.22 -21.81 -3.63
CA LYS A 511 10.23 -22.86 -2.58
C LYS A 511 10.88 -22.42 -1.27
N GLU A 512 11.90 -21.58 -1.32
CA GLU A 512 12.61 -21.05 -0.15
C GLU A 512 11.76 -20.07 0.69
N LEU A 513 10.79 -19.40 0.08
CA LEU A 513 9.91 -18.43 0.74
C LEU A 513 8.60 -19.06 1.24
N TRP A 514 8.37 -20.35 0.98
CA TRP A 514 7.11 -21.01 1.32
C TRP A 514 6.86 -21.04 2.84
N LEU A 515 7.90 -21.38 3.61
CA LEU A 515 7.79 -21.50 5.07
C LEU A 515 7.44 -20.15 5.71
N SER A 516 8.07 -19.06 5.26
CA SER A 516 7.84 -17.72 5.80
C SER A 516 6.45 -17.18 5.46
N HIS A 517 5.88 -17.55 4.32
CA HIS A 517 4.60 -16.98 3.85
C HIS A 517 3.38 -17.87 4.08
N ARG A 518 3.53 -19.19 3.97
CA ARG A 518 2.43 -20.17 4.15
C ARG A 518 2.45 -20.84 5.52
N GLY A 519 3.49 -20.62 6.32
CA GLY A 519 3.70 -21.31 7.59
C GLY A 519 4.05 -22.79 7.45
N LEU A 520 4.29 -23.27 6.22
CA LEU A 520 4.57 -24.66 5.88
C LEU A 520 5.61 -24.71 4.76
N ALA A 521 6.49 -25.72 4.81
CA ALA A 521 7.45 -25.97 3.73
C ALA A 521 6.72 -26.38 2.44
N TYR A 522 7.31 -26.09 1.29
CA TYR A 522 6.80 -26.53 -0.02
C TYR A 522 6.68 -28.05 -0.04
N ASP A 523 5.48 -28.54 -0.35
CA ASP A 523 5.18 -29.97 -0.45
C ASP A 523 4.91 -30.33 -1.91
N PRO A 524 5.84 -31.00 -2.61
CA PRO A 524 5.68 -31.35 -4.02
C PRO A 524 4.45 -32.21 -4.35
N ASP A 525 3.87 -32.90 -3.35
CA ASP A 525 2.69 -33.74 -3.54
C ASP A 525 1.38 -32.93 -3.44
N LYS A 526 1.42 -31.73 -2.83
CA LYS A 526 0.24 -30.87 -2.60
C LYS A 526 0.32 -29.54 -3.35
N ASP A 527 1.51 -28.95 -3.42
CA ASP A 527 1.81 -27.70 -4.10
C ASP A 527 2.17 -27.98 -5.55
N LYS A 528 1.58 -27.22 -6.48
CA LYS A 528 1.78 -27.43 -7.92
C LYS A 528 2.92 -26.56 -8.44
N GLU A 529 3.71 -27.10 -9.38
CA GLU A 529 4.73 -26.31 -10.12
C GLU A 529 4.08 -25.24 -11.01
N ILE A 530 2.86 -25.50 -11.50
CA ILE A 530 2.04 -24.58 -12.28
C ILE A 530 0.63 -24.55 -11.67
N ARG A 531 0.14 -23.34 -11.38
CA ARG A 531 -1.21 -23.09 -10.86
C ARG A 531 -2.02 -22.32 -11.89
N THR A 532 -3.24 -22.77 -12.15
CA THR A 532 -4.06 -22.27 -13.28
C THR A 532 -5.52 -21.98 -12.87
N PRO A 533 -5.80 -21.10 -11.88
CA PRO A 533 -7.16 -20.68 -11.63
C PRO A 533 -7.79 -20.02 -12.88
N CYS A 534 -9.10 -20.20 -13.04
CA CYS A 534 -9.89 -19.66 -14.13
C CYS A 534 -10.93 -18.68 -13.56
N TYR A 535 -11.10 -17.54 -14.20
CA TYR A 535 -11.94 -16.43 -13.74
C TYR A 535 -12.80 -15.86 -14.88
N GLY A 536 -13.92 -15.22 -14.51
CA GLY A 536 -14.70 -14.37 -15.41
C GLY A 536 -13.98 -13.05 -15.70
N PHE A 537 -14.29 -12.40 -16.81
CA PHE A 537 -13.62 -11.16 -17.22
C PHE A 537 -13.81 -9.98 -16.25
N GLU A 538 -14.83 -10.01 -15.41
CA GLU A 538 -15.19 -8.96 -14.45
C GLU A 538 -14.10 -8.72 -13.38
N ILE A 539 -13.19 -9.68 -13.15
CA ILE A 539 -12.05 -9.51 -12.24
C ILE A 539 -10.73 -9.20 -12.97
N PHE A 540 -10.72 -9.15 -14.31
CA PHE A 540 -9.49 -9.02 -15.11
C PHE A 540 -8.66 -7.78 -14.74
N GLY A 541 -9.31 -6.62 -14.61
CA GLY A 541 -8.65 -5.37 -14.21
C GLY A 541 -7.95 -5.46 -12.85
N ASN A 542 -8.56 -6.12 -11.85
CA ASN A 542 -7.95 -6.34 -10.54
C ASN A 542 -6.71 -7.24 -10.63
N ILE A 543 -6.75 -8.30 -11.45
CA ILE A 543 -5.59 -9.17 -11.65
C ILE A 543 -4.46 -8.44 -12.41
N CYS A 544 -4.79 -7.52 -13.32
CA CYS A 544 -3.81 -6.64 -13.97
C CYS A 544 -3.09 -5.73 -12.95
N MET A 545 -3.80 -5.18 -11.96
CA MET A 545 -3.19 -4.42 -10.86
C MET A 545 -2.17 -5.27 -10.10
N GLU A 546 -2.51 -6.52 -9.74
CA GLU A 546 -1.58 -7.42 -9.05
C GLU A 546 -0.31 -7.72 -9.87
N LEU A 547 -0.41 -7.76 -11.19
CA LEU A 547 0.73 -7.96 -12.08
C LEU A 547 1.67 -6.75 -12.08
N VAL A 548 1.13 -5.55 -12.25
CA VAL A 548 1.92 -4.30 -12.28
C VAL A 548 2.61 -4.09 -10.93
N ASP A 549 1.87 -4.18 -9.83
CA ASP A 549 2.41 -4.11 -8.47
C ASP A 549 3.58 -5.08 -8.25
N ALA A 550 3.49 -6.27 -8.85
CA ALA A 550 4.47 -7.33 -8.62
C ALA A 550 5.81 -7.11 -9.33
N VAL A 551 5.81 -6.39 -10.45
CA VAL A 551 7.01 -6.08 -11.25
C VAL A 551 7.55 -4.69 -10.99
N GLU A 552 6.76 -3.79 -10.42
CA GLU A 552 7.15 -2.40 -10.15
C GLU A 552 8.46 -2.31 -9.36
N VAL A 553 8.60 -3.17 -8.35
CA VAL A 553 9.81 -3.26 -7.52
C VAL A 553 11.06 -3.57 -8.33
N PHE A 554 10.96 -4.42 -9.37
CA PHE A 554 12.11 -4.69 -10.24
C PHE A 554 12.58 -3.42 -10.94
N TYR A 555 11.67 -2.68 -11.59
CA TYR A 555 12.02 -1.46 -12.32
C TYR A 555 12.45 -0.32 -11.40
N ASN A 556 11.83 -0.18 -10.23
CA ASN A 556 12.11 0.91 -9.32
C ASN A 556 13.41 0.71 -8.54
N HIS A 557 13.77 -0.54 -8.25
CA HIS A 557 14.86 -0.84 -7.32
C HIS A 557 16.00 -1.61 -7.96
N PHE A 558 15.72 -2.59 -8.82
CA PHE A 558 16.75 -3.48 -9.36
C PHE A 558 17.36 -2.93 -10.66
N VAL A 559 16.56 -2.32 -11.55
CA VAL A 559 17.08 -1.72 -12.78
C VAL A 559 18.13 -0.63 -12.48
N PRO A 560 17.90 0.33 -11.57
CA PRO A 560 18.90 1.36 -11.30
C PRO A 560 20.15 0.86 -10.57
N ASP A 561 20.08 -0.31 -9.92
CA ASP A 561 21.21 -0.97 -9.28
C ASP A 561 22.03 -1.81 -10.28
N GLY A 562 21.73 -1.69 -11.58
CA GLY A 562 22.42 -2.40 -12.65
C GLY A 562 22.10 -3.88 -12.71
N VAL A 563 21.02 -4.35 -12.05
CA VAL A 563 20.63 -5.76 -12.07
C VAL A 563 20.12 -6.16 -13.45
N LEU A 564 19.38 -5.27 -14.12
CA LEU A 564 19.00 -5.50 -15.51
C LEU A 564 20.21 -5.61 -16.42
N ASP A 565 21.16 -4.68 -16.28
CA ASP A 565 22.41 -4.72 -17.06
C ASP A 565 23.20 -6.00 -16.77
N LEU A 566 23.28 -6.43 -15.51
CA LEU A 566 23.92 -7.66 -15.11
C LEU A 566 23.23 -8.90 -15.70
N GLU A 567 21.90 -8.94 -15.71
CA GLU A 567 21.14 -10.05 -16.30
C GLU A 567 21.33 -10.09 -17.83
N LEU A 568 21.36 -8.93 -18.49
CA LEU A 568 21.67 -8.83 -19.92
C LEU A 568 23.12 -9.25 -20.22
N ASP A 569 24.09 -8.83 -19.40
CA ASP A 569 25.50 -9.19 -19.54
C ASP A 569 25.74 -10.67 -19.30
N LYS A 570 25.05 -11.29 -18.33
CA LYS A 570 25.13 -12.74 -18.08
C LYS A 570 24.58 -13.58 -19.23
N ALA A 571 23.58 -13.05 -19.95
CA ALA A 571 22.93 -13.77 -21.04
C ALA A 571 23.78 -13.77 -22.32
N ARG A 572 24.71 -12.83 -22.46
CA ARG A 572 25.55 -12.60 -23.64
C ARG A 572 26.93 -13.23 -23.48
#